data_AF-Q4A057-F1
#
_entry.id   AF-Q4A057-F1
#
_cell.length_a   1.000
_cell.length_b   1.000
_cell.length_c   1.000
_cell.angle_alpha   90.00
_cell.angle_beta   90.00
_cell.angle_gamma   90.00
#
_symmetry.space_group_name_H-M   'P 1'
#
loop_
_entity.id
_entity.type
_entity.pdbx_description
1 polymer ?
#
loop_
_entity_poly.entity_id
_entity_poly.type
_entity_poly.pdbx_seq_one_letter_code
_entity_poly.pdbx_strand_id
1 'polypeptide(L)'
;MDDLKGISNHIKSPFTNTSRKQFKDELKHFIVNMGSNKIYHYTNVFDVNFLIFKFKKYKQIYIIGPYMEQRPNERRCNELLQQANIKISKLSILKQYLLRIPLCHHVKAQKMCRLAIRFLKKRNIVYETEKIDFHFHSSTASLAESKTQIDYTLREIEQRYNLENQLLTAVENGNVDEALDILNRMNLSVSGLRRGKDDILNEQYKAF
;
A
#
# COMPACT_ATOMS: atom_id res chain seq x y z
N MET A 1 15.08 5.15 -23.52
CA MET A 1 13.90 5.87 -23.02
C MET A 1 12.74 4.93 -22.71
N ASP A 2 12.66 3.73 -23.30
CA ASP A 2 11.58 2.76 -23.05
C ASP A 2 11.55 2.21 -21.61
N ASP A 3 12.70 2.00 -20.97
CA ASP A 3 12.73 1.45 -19.59
C ASP A 3 12.06 2.37 -18.56
N LEU A 4 12.05 3.70 -18.78
CA LEU A 4 11.47 4.66 -17.84
C LEU A 4 9.96 4.45 -17.71
N LYS A 5 9.26 4.25 -18.84
CA LYS A 5 7.81 3.98 -18.85
C LYS A 5 7.50 2.60 -18.26
N GLY A 6 8.30 1.60 -18.61
CA GLY A 6 8.16 0.24 -18.08
C GLY A 6 8.29 0.21 -16.57
N ILE A 7 9.40 0.73 -16.03
CA ILE A 7 9.67 0.77 -14.59
C ILE A 7 8.59 1.57 -13.86
N SER A 8 8.25 2.76 -14.37
CA SER A 8 7.19 3.61 -13.80
C SER A 8 5.86 2.85 -13.65
N ASN A 9 5.46 2.07 -14.66
CA ASN A 9 4.23 1.29 -14.62
C ASN A 9 4.25 0.18 -13.58
N HIS A 10 5.41 -0.38 -13.24
CA HIS A 10 5.54 -1.43 -12.24
C HIS A 10 5.63 -0.88 -10.81
N ILE A 11 6.27 0.28 -10.60
CA ILE A 11 6.50 0.82 -9.26
C ILE A 11 5.40 1.79 -8.79
N LYS A 12 4.54 2.29 -9.70
CA LYS A 12 3.48 3.23 -9.34
C LYS A 12 2.42 2.58 -8.45
N SER A 13 1.96 3.34 -7.47
CA SER A 13 0.73 3.05 -6.71
C SER A 13 -0.43 3.89 -7.27
N PRO A 14 -1.69 3.62 -6.87
CA PRO A 14 -2.83 4.49 -7.20
C PRO A 14 -2.68 5.92 -6.72
N PHE A 15 -1.76 6.16 -5.78
CA PHE A 15 -1.52 7.44 -5.13
C PHE A 15 -0.23 8.12 -5.63
N THR A 16 0.51 7.47 -6.53
CA THR A 16 1.73 8.02 -7.11
C THR A 16 1.39 8.93 -8.28
N ASN A 17 1.73 10.22 -8.18
CA ASN A 17 1.56 11.16 -9.29
C ASN A 17 2.73 11.07 -10.29
N THR A 18 2.63 10.15 -11.24
CA THR A 18 3.64 9.90 -12.28
C THR A 18 3.80 11.06 -13.29
N SER A 19 2.89 12.04 -13.27
CA SER A 19 2.93 13.20 -14.16
C SER A 19 3.88 14.29 -13.63
N ARG A 20 4.20 14.30 -12.32
CA ARG A 20 5.10 15.29 -11.72
C ARG A 20 6.49 15.21 -12.35
N LYS A 21 7.10 16.37 -12.59
CA LYS A 21 8.47 16.48 -13.11
C LYS A 21 9.48 15.81 -12.17
N GLN A 22 9.37 16.06 -10.86
CA GLN A 22 10.21 15.46 -9.82
C GLN A 22 10.23 13.92 -9.90
N PHE A 23 9.07 13.28 -10.10
CA PHE A 23 8.98 11.82 -10.25
C PHE A 23 9.82 11.34 -11.45
N LYS A 24 9.67 12.00 -12.60
CA LYS A 24 10.40 11.63 -13.83
C LYS A 24 11.91 11.86 -13.67
N ASP A 25 12.29 12.98 -13.06
CA ASP A 25 13.69 13.36 -12.88
C ASP A 25 14.40 12.41 -11.91
N GLU A 26 13.77 12.10 -10.77
CA GLU A 26 14.32 11.18 -9.78
C GLU A 26 14.45 9.75 -10.32
N LEU A 27 13.40 9.24 -10.99
CA LEU A 27 13.43 7.91 -11.59
C LEU A 27 14.48 7.82 -12.72
N LYS A 28 14.61 8.88 -13.53
CA LYS A 28 15.64 8.96 -14.58
C LYS A 28 17.05 9.00 -13.95
N HIS A 29 17.25 9.80 -12.91
CA HIS A 29 18.52 9.88 -12.19
C HIS A 29 18.91 8.52 -11.62
N PHE A 30 17.96 7.81 -10.99
CA PHE A 30 18.16 6.45 -10.52
C PHE A 30 18.60 5.50 -11.64
N ILE A 31 17.84 5.42 -12.75
CA ILE A 31 18.13 4.51 -13.89
C ILE A 31 19.53 4.74 -14.49
N VAL A 32 19.95 6.01 -14.58
CA VAL A 32 21.27 6.39 -15.11
C VAL A 32 22.37 5.92 -14.17
N ASN A 33 22.22 6.13 -12.87
CA ASN A 33 23.22 5.85 -11.84
C ASN A 33 23.19 4.40 -11.31
N MET A 34 22.21 3.59 -11.74
CA MET A 34 22.15 2.18 -11.39
C MET A 34 23.40 1.40 -11.85
N GLY A 35 24.11 0.84 -10.88
CA GLY A 35 25.17 -0.14 -11.08
C GLY A 35 24.62 -1.49 -11.54
N SER A 36 25.35 -2.17 -12.43
CA SER A 36 24.97 -3.52 -12.87
C SER A 36 25.43 -4.62 -11.89
N ASN A 37 26.19 -4.26 -10.86
CA ASN A 37 26.71 -5.17 -9.84
C ASN A 37 26.01 -5.02 -8.49
N LYS A 38 24.78 -4.52 -8.48
CA LYS A 38 23.98 -4.32 -7.26
C LYS A 38 22.54 -4.75 -7.49
N ILE A 39 21.87 -5.08 -6.39
CA ILE A 39 20.42 -5.23 -6.30
C ILE A 39 19.92 -4.04 -5.50
N TYR A 40 18.93 -3.33 -6.00
CA TYR A 40 18.31 -2.21 -5.32
C TYR A 40 16.99 -2.65 -4.72
N HIS A 41 16.82 -2.51 -3.41
CA HIS A 41 15.58 -2.82 -2.70
C HIS A 41 14.84 -1.51 -2.42
N TYR A 42 13.69 -1.35 -3.07
CA TYR A 42 12.79 -0.22 -2.88
C TYR A 42 11.53 -0.71 -2.17
N THR A 43 11.09 0.05 -1.17
CA THR A 43 9.81 -0.15 -0.48
C THR A 43 9.01 1.13 -0.62
N ASN A 44 7.77 1.03 -1.12
CA ASN A 44 6.90 2.21 -1.21
C ASN A 44 6.27 2.55 0.14
N VAL A 45 5.56 3.67 0.21
CA VAL A 45 4.86 4.14 1.43
C VAL A 45 3.75 3.21 1.95
N PHE A 46 3.40 2.15 1.23
CA PHE A 46 2.38 1.17 1.62
C PHE A 46 2.98 -0.21 1.92
N ASP A 47 4.26 -0.25 2.32
CA ASP A 47 5.00 -1.47 2.65
C ASP A 47 5.08 -2.50 1.49
N VAL A 48 4.95 -2.04 0.24
CA VAL A 48 5.12 -2.87 -0.96
C VAL A 48 6.56 -2.82 -1.44
N ASN A 49 7.14 -4.00 -1.61
CA ASN A 49 8.55 -4.21 -1.85
C ASN A 49 8.85 -4.54 -3.33
N PHE A 50 10.02 -4.07 -3.78
CA PHE A 50 10.56 -4.27 -5.12
C PHE A 50 12.06 -4.53 -5.05
N LEU A 51 12.54 -5.54 -5.78
CA LEU A 51 13.96 -5.76 -6.00
C LEU A 51 14.30 -5.44 -7.45
N ILE A 52 15.21 -4.50 -7.67
CA ILE A 52 15.49 -3.93 -8.99
C ILE A 52 16.97 -4.16 -9.32
N PHE A 53 17.28 -4.65 -10.51
CA PHE A 53 18.66 -4.79 -10.95
C PHE A 53 18.83 -4.52 -12.44
N LYS A 54 20.01 -4.03 -12.81
CA LYS A 54 20.36 -3.70 -14.19
C LYS A 54 21.19 -4.81 -14.82
N PHE A 55 20.86 -5.16 -16.07
CA PHE A 55 21.67 -6.05 -16.88
C PHE A 55 22.34 -5.30 -18.03
N LYS A 56 23.64 -4.98 -17.85
CA LYS A 56 24.42 -4.17 -18.79
C LYS A 56 24.42 -4.70 -20.23
N LYS A 57 24.43 -6.03 -20.43
CA LYS A 57 24.51 -6.66 -21.77
C LYS A 57 23.31 -6.27 -22.67
N TYR A 58 22.10 -6.28 -22.11
CA TYR A 58 20.87 -5.94 -22.84
C TYR A 58 20.38 -4.51 -22.57
N LYS A 59 21.14 -3.73 -21.77
CA LYS A 59 20.72 -2.40 -21.28
C LYS A 59 19.33 -2.39 -20.64
N GLN A 60 18.87 -3.52 -20.11
CA GLN A 60 17.55 -3.71 -19.53
C GLN A 60 17.60 -3.64 -18.00
N ILE A 61 16.48 -3.24 -17.42
CA ILE A 61 16.24 -3.26 -15.98
C ILE A 61 15.17 -4.30 -15.68
N TYR A 62 15.43 -5.12 -14.68
CA TYR A 62 14.51 -6.15 -14.21
C TYR A 62 14.02 -5.77 -12.81
N ILE A 63 12.75 -6.08 -12.57
CA ILE A 63 12.07 -5.85 -11.29
C ILE A 63 11.49 -7.18 -10.84
N ILE A 64 11.75 -7.55 -9.60
CA ILE A 64 11.05 -8.62 -8.89
C ILE A 64 10.17 -7.98 -7.85
N GLY A 65 8.87 -8.12 -8.06
CA GLY A 65 7.82 -7.47 -7.31
C GLY A 65 6.67 -7.05 -8.24
N PRO A 66 5.63 -6.42 -7.70
CA PRO A 66 5.48 -6.04 -6.29
C PRO A 66 5.26 -7.25 -5.38
N TYR A 67 5.67 -7.16 -4.11
CA TYR A 67 5.31 -8.13 -3.07
C TYR A 67 5.20 -7.47 -1.69
N MET A 68 4.50 -8.11 -0.76
CA MET A 68 4.50 -7.72 0.65
C MET A 68 4.66 -8.93 1.55
N GLU A 69 5.22 -8.73 2.75
CA GLU A 69 5.43 -9.85 3.68
C GLU A 69 4.15 -10.23 4.42
N GLN A 70 3.31 -9.25 4.71
CA GLN A 70 2.07 -9.42 5.46
C GLN A 70 0.98 -8.52 4.89
N ARG A 71 -0.27 -9.00 4.90
CA ARG A 71 -1.42 -8.17 4.54
C ARG A 71 -1.72 -7.23 5.71
N PRO A 72 -1.73 -5.90 5.52
CA PRO A 72 -2.15 -5.01 6.58
C PRO A 72 -3.63 -5.19 6.88
N ASN A 73 -3.98 -5.14 8.16
CA ASN A 73 -5.37 -5.03 8.59
C ASN A 73 -5.88 -3.60 8.36
N GLU A 74 -7.17 -3.36 8.64
CA GLU A 74 -7.81 -2.07 8.43
C GLU A 74 -7.16 -0.93 9.21
N ARG A 75 -6.84 -1.16 10.49
CA ARG A 75 -6.12 -0.21 11.33
C ARG A 75 -4.79 0.19 10.68
N ARG A 76 -4.00 -0.78 10.23
CA ARG A 76 -2.73 -0.54 9.55
C ARG A 76 -2.93 0.19 8.21
N CYS A 77 -3.97 -0.10 7.45
CA CYS A 77 -4.28 0.65 6.23
C CYS A 77 -4.58 2.13 6.52
N ASN A 78 -5.29 2.41 7.61
CA ASN A 78 -5.55 3.79 8.06
C ASN A 78 -4.25 4.50 8.45
N GLU A 79 -3.39 3.84 9.22
CA GLU A 79 -2.07 4.35 9.59
C GLU A 79 -1.23 4.68 8.34
N LEU A 80 -1.20 3.79 7.34
CA LEU A 80 -0.47 4.01 6.08
C LEU A 80 -1.01 5.21 5.30
N LEU A 81 -2.33 5.41 5.25
CA LEU A 81 -2.91 6.61 4.63
C LEU A 81 -2.54 7.89 5.38
N GLN A 82 -2.60 7.85 6.71
CA GLN A 82 -2.23 8.98 7.56
C GLN A 82 -0.75 9.35 7.38
N GLN A 83 0.15 8.36 7.39
CA GLN A 83 1.58 8.56 7.16
C GLN A 83 1.87 9.15 5.77
N ALA A 84 1.10 8.75 4.76
CA ALA A 84 1.20 9.29 3.41
C ALA A 84 0.45 10.63 3.21
N ASN A 85 -0.18 11.19 4.25
CA ASN A 85 -1.04 12.37 4.18
C ASN A 85 -2.14 12.26 3.11
N ILE A 86 -2.78 11.09 3.03
CA ILE A 86 -3.86 10.78 2.09
C ILE A 86 -5.18 10.73 2.86
N LYS A 87 -6.22 11.34 2.29
CA LYS A 87 -7.57 11.37 2.89
C LYS A 87 -8.11 9.95 3.13
N ILE A 88 -8.73 9.73 4.28
CA ILE A 88 -9.35 8.46 4.67
C ILE A 88 -10.42 7.96 3.68
N SER A 89 -11.06 8.87 2.94
CA SER A 89 -12.00 8.52 1.86
C SER A 89 -11.37 7.69 0.74
N LYS A 90 -10.05 7.54 0.71
CA LYS A 90 -9.30 6.70 -0.22
C LYS A 90 -8.98 5.30 0.32
N LEU A 91 -9.46 4.93 1.52
CA LEU A 91 -9.22 3.62 2.14
C LEU A 91 -9.63 2.43 1.26
N SER A 92 -10.79 2.52 0.60
CA SER A 92 -11.26 1.47 -0.31
C SER A 92 -10.29 1.24 -1.47
N ILE A 93 -9.75 2.33 -2.05
CA ILE A 93 -8.78 2.28 -3.15
C ILE A 93 -7.46 1.66 -2.66
N LEU A 94 -7.00 2.03 -1.46
CA LEU A 94 -5.80 1.44 -0.88
C LEU A 94 -5.99 -0.07 -0.63
N LYS A 95 -7.09 -0.47 0.00
CA LYS A 95 -7.43 -1.89 0.23
C LYS A 95 -7.44 -2.68 -1.07
N GLN A 96 -8.11 -2.19 -2.11
CA GLN A 96 -8.16 -2.85 -3.43
C GLN A 96 -6.78 -2.97 -4.08
N TYR A 97 -5.94 -1.93 -3.98
CA TYR A 97 -4.58 -1.98 -4.47
C TYR A 97 -3.75 -3.03 -3.75
N LEU A 98 -3.78 -3.01 -2.42
CA LEU A 98 -3.03 -3.95 -1.61
C LEU A 98 -3.49 -5.37 -1.90
N LEU A 99 -4.80 -5.63 -2.00
CA LEU A 99 -5.34 -6.96 -2.31
C LEU A 99 -4.73 -7.61 -3.57
N ARG A 100 -4.37 -6.81 -4.59
CA ARG A 100 -3.74 -7.30 -5.83
C ARG A 100 -2.26 -7.68 -5.69
N ILE A 101 -1.61 -7.24 -4.61
CA ILE A 101 -0.19 -7.51 -4.37
C ILE A 101 -0.02 -8.90 -3.75
N PRO A 102 0.88 -9.77 -4.27
CA PRO A 102 1.11 -11.09 -3.72
C PRO A 102 1.86 -11.04 -2.37
N LEU A 103 1.56 -12.01 -1.51
CA LEU A 103 2.31 -12.25 -0.27
C LEU A 103 3.58 -13.05 -0.57
N CYS A 104 4.73 -12.56 -0.15
CA CYS A 104 5.99 -13.25 -0.30
C CYS A 104 6.97 -12.83 0.80
N HIS A 105 7.58 -13.80 1.48
CA HIS A 105 8.66 -13.53 2.42
C HIS A 105 9.88 -12.95 1.71
N HIS A 106 10.52 -11.97 2.33
CA HIS A 106 11.67 -11.28 1.76
C HIS A 106 12.80 -12.25 1.36
N VAL A 107 13.08 -13.27 2.19
CA VAL A 107 14.10 -14.29 1.90
C VAL A 107 13.81 -15.05 0.60
N LYS A 108 12.54 -15.37 0.31
CA LYS A 108 12.15 -16.05 -0.93
C LYS A 108 12.31 -15.12 -2.14
N ALA A 109 11.88 -13.86 -2.02
CA ALA A 109 12.06 -12.85 -3.06
C ALA A 109 13.54 -12.62 -3.39
N GLN A 110 14.40 -12.52 -2.36
CA GLN A 110 15.85 -12.40 -2.54
C GLN A 110 16.46 -13.63 -3.24
N LYS A 111 16.07 -14.84 -2.84
CA LYS A 111 16.53 -16.08 -3.51
C LYS A 111 16.13 -16.09 -4.98
N MET A 112 14.88 -15.74 -5.30
CA MET A 112 14.42 -15.61 -6.68
C MET A 112 15.21 -14.56 -7.46
N CYS A 113 15.52 -13.43 -6.83
CA CYS A 113 16.37 -12.39 -7.44
C CYS A 113 17.76 -12.90 -7.78
N ARG A 114 18.41 -13.61 -6.84
CA ARG A 114 19.73 -14.20 -7.07
C ARG A 114 19.70 -15.24 -8.19
N LEU A 115 18.67 -16.09 -8.24
CA LEU A 115 18.48 -17.07 -9.31
C LEU A 115 18.27 -16.40 -10.67
N ALA A 116 17.39 -15.40 -10.75
CA ALA A 116 17.15 -14.64 -11.97
C ALA A 116 18.43 -13.98 -12.48
N ILE A 117 19.21 -13.37 -11.58
CA ILE A 117 20.49 -12.76 -11.93
C ILE A 117 21.50 -13.81 -12.41
N ARG A 118 21.62 -14.95 -11.72
CA ARG A 118 22.51 -16.05 -12.12
C ARG A 118 22.15 -16.57 -13.52
N PHE A 119 20.86 -16.75 -13.79
CA PHE A 119 20.35 -17.18 -15.09
C PHE A 119 20.66 -16.15 -16.19
N LEU A 120 20.31 -14.89 -15.97
CA LEU A 120 20.47 -13.83 -16.96
C LEU A 120 21.95 -13.49 -17.23
N LYS A 121 22.77 -13.37 -16.18
CA LYS A 121 24.17 -12.95 -16.30
C LYS A 121 25.13 -14.11 -16.53
N LYS A 122 24.69 -15.36 -16.39
CA LYS A 122 25.52 -16.58 -16.45
C LYS A 122 26.75 -16.50 -15.52
N ARG A 123 26.57 -15.92 -14.34
CA ARG A 123 27.63 -15.74 -13.32
C ARG A 123 27.12 -16.15 -11.95
N ASN A 124 27.96 -16.82 -11.17
CA ASN A 124 27.65 -17.21 -9.80
C ASN A 124 28.21 -16.20 -8.80
N ILE A 125 27.84 -14.93 -8.96
CA ILE A 125 28.26 -13.84 -8.06
C ILE A 125 27.06 -13.43 -7.22
N VAL A 126 27.26 -13.35 -5.91
CA VAL A 126 26.29 -12.78 -4.99
C VAL A 126 26.45 -11.26 -5.03
N TYR A 127 25.42 -10.57 -5.50
CA TYR A 127 25.37 -9.11 -5.48
C TYR A 127 24.79 -8.62 -4.15
N GLU A 128 25.37 -7.54 -3.65
CA GLU A 128 24.87 -6.84 -2.47
C GLU A 128 23.51 -6.18 -2.76
N THR A 129 22.66 -6.15 -1.73
CA THR A 129 21.36 -5.48 -1.78
C THR A 129 21.46 -4.12 -1.09
N GLU A 130 21.27 -3.06 -1.85
CA GLU A 130 21.26 -1.67 -1.38
C GLU A 130 19.81 -1.21 -1.22
N LYS A 131 19.46 -0.70 -0.04
CA LYS A 131 18.14 -0.07 0.17
C LYS A 131 18.11 1.29 -0.49
N ILE A 132 17.04 1.57 -1.22
CA ILE A 132 16.79 2.88 -1.82
C ILE A 132 15.41 3.38 -1.43
N ASP A 133 15.28 4.69 -1.40
CA ASP A 133 14.01 5.37 -1.21
C ASP A 133 13.83 6.42 -2.31
N PHE A 134 12.59 6.67 -2.68
CA PHE A 134 12.21 7.67 -3.67
C PHE A 134 11.44 8.80 -2.98
N HIS A 135 11.92 10.03 -3.12
CA HIS A 135 11.35 11.20 -2.47
C HIS A 135 10.05 11.69 -3.13
N PHE A 136 9.69 11.16 -4.30
CA PHE A 136 8.42 11.46 -4.98
C PHE A 136 7.17 10.94 -4.24
N HIS A 137 7.32 10.22 -3.13
CA HIS A 137 6.24 9.82 -2.25
C HIS A 137 5.75 10.94 -1.33
N SER A 138 6.59 11.93 -1.04
CA SER A 138 6.27 13.01 -0.13
C SER A 138 5.39 14.04 -0.82
N SER A 139 4.10 14.07 -0.47
CA SER A 139 3.26 15.25 -0.60
C SER A 139 3.68 16.26 0.47
N THR A 140 4.75 17.02 0.24
CA THR A 140 5.00 18.23 1.04
C THR A 140 3.88 19.25 0.77
N ALA A 141 2.81 19.15 1.56
CA ALA A 141 1.89 20.22 1.94
C ALA A 141 1.05 19.75 3.13
N SER A 142 0.98 20.58 4.18
CA SER A 142 0.17 20.42 5.42
C SER A 142 0.80 19.69 6.60
N LEU A 143 1.88 20.26 7.15
CA LEU A 143 2.41 19.92 8.48
C LEU A 143 1.74 20.67 9.66
N ALA A 144 0.70 21.48 9.42
CA ALA A 144 0.07 22.28 10.49
C ALA A 144 -1.45 22.03 10.70
N GLU A 145 -2.21 21.60 9.69
CA GLU A 145 -3.65 21.30 9.82
C GLU A 145 -3.95 19.87 10.30
N SER A 146 -2.92 19.01 10.36
CA SER A 146 -3.12 17.57 10.45
C SER A 146 -3.36 17.06 11.87
N LYS A 147 -2.79 17.64 12.93
CA LYS A 147 -2.87 17.04 14.29
C LYS A 147 -4.29 16.96 14.85
N THR A 148 -5.06 18.04 14.79
CA THR A 148 -6.44 18.07 15.32
C THR A 148 -7.39 17.20 14.52
N GLN A 149 -7.22 17.12 13.20
CA GLN A 149 -8.04 16.27 12.33
C GLN A 149 -7.63 14.79 12.43
N ILE A 150 -6.33 14.50 12.64
CA ILE A 150 -5.80 13.18 12.96
C ILE A 150 -6.35 12.69 14.30
N ASP A 151 -6.29 13.51 15.36
CA ASP A 151 -6.76 13.12 16.69
C ASP A 151 -8.28 12.90 16.72
N TYR A 152 -9.04 13.72 15.99
CA TYR A 152 -10.48 13.56 15.84
C TYR A 152 -10.83 12.25 15.12
N THR A 153 -10.19 11.97 13.98
CA THR A 153 -10.45 10.75 13.20
C THR A 153 -10.00 9.48 13.94
N LEU A 154 -8.88 9.52 14.68
CA LEU A 154 -8.44 8.39 15.51
C LEU A 154 -9.44 8.11 16.64
N ARG A 155 -9.96 9.13 17.32
CA ARG A 155 -10.96 8.96 18.38
C ARG A 155 -12.28 8.40 17.84
N GLU A 156 -12.72 8.86 16.68
CA GLU A 156 -13.95 8.35 16.03
C GLU A 156 -13.81 6.86 15.66
N ILE A 157 -12.63 6.46 15.18
CA ILE A 157 -12.34 5.06 14.84
C ILE A 157 -12.26 4.18 16.10
N GLU A 158 -11.57 4.64 17.15
CA GLU A 158 -11.49 3.95 18.42
C GLU A 158 -12.88 3.73 19.04
N GLN A 159 -13.74 4.75 18.96
CA GLN A 159 -15.14 4.63 19.39
C GLN A 159 -15.92 3.58 18.59
N ARG A 160 -15.73 3.49 17.28
CA ARG A 160 -16.40 2.47 16.45
C ARG A 160 -15.97 1.05 16.82
N TYR A 161 -14.68 0.82 17.03
CA TYR A 161 -14.18 -0.48 17.46
C TYR A 161 -14.64 -0.86 18.86
N ASN A 162 -14.73 0.10 19.78
CA ASN A 162 -15.28 -0.15 21.11
C ASN A 162 -16.75 -0.58 21.03
N LEU A 163 -17.55 0.06 20.18
CA LEU A 163 -18.94 -0.33 19.95
C LEU A 163 -19.05 -1.72 19.31
N GLU A 164 -18.21 -2.02 18.32
CA GLU A 164 -18.20 -3.35 17.66
C GLU A 164 -17.82 -4.47 18.65
N ASN A 165 -16.81 -4.26 19.49
CA ASN A 165 -16.42 -5.23 20.52
C ASN A 165 -17.52 -5.40 21.58
N GLN A 166 -18.19 -4.32 22.00
CA GLN A 166 -19.32 -4.40 22.92
C GLN A 166 -20.47 -5.19 22.30
N LEU A 167 -20.76 -4.99 21.01
CA LEU A 167 -21.78 -5.75 20.30
C LEU A 167 -21.45 -7.24 20.26
N LEU A 168 -20.22 -7.61 19.90
CA LEU A 168 -19.77 -9.01 19.87
C LEU A 168 -19.87 -9.66 21.26
N THR A 169 -19.50 -8.93 22.31
CA THR A 169 -19.60 -9.40 23.70
C THR A 169 -21.05 -9.58 24.13
N ALA A 170 -21.94 -8.66 23.78
CA ALA A 170 -23.37 -8.77 24.10
C ALA A 170 -24.03 -9.96 23.38
N VAL A 171 -23.65 -10.20 22.12
CA VAL A 171 -24.11 -11.36 21.34
C VAL A 171 -23.58 -12.67 21.93
N GLU A 172 -22.30 -12.74 22.31
CA GLU A 172 -21.69 -13.92 22.92
C GLU A 172 -22.37 -14.31 24.24
N ASN A 173 -22.74 -13.31 25.04
CA ASN A 173 -23.45 -13.51 26.30
C ASN A 173 -24.97 -13.69 26.14
N GLY A 174 -25.50 -13.69 24.90
CA GLY A 174 -26.93 -13.83 24.63
C GLY A 174 -27.80 -12.65 25.08
N ASN A 175 -27.19 -11.49 25.34
CA ASN A 175 -27.89 -10.28 25.78
C ASN A 175 -28.46 -9.51 24.56
N VAL A 176 -29.63 -9.95 24.10
CA VAL A 176 -30.26 -9.45 22.86
C VAL A 176 -30.62 -7.97 22.94
N ASP A 177 -31.09 -7.49 24.09
CA ASP A 177 -31.52 -6.09 24.27
C ASP A 177 -30.33 -5.14 24.21
N GLU A 178 -29.21 -5.49 24.87
CA GLU A 178 -27.96 -4.72 24.82
C GLU A 178 -27.35 -4.73 23.42
N ALA A 179 -27.37 -5.87 22.72
CA ALA A 179 -26.89 -5.97 21.35
C ALA A 179 -27.69 -5.07 20.39
N LEU A 180 -29.03 -5.03 20.54
CA LEU A 180 -29.90 -4.17 19.73
C LEU A 180 -29.65 -2.67 19.99
N ASP A 181 -29.45 -2.28 21.24
CA ASP A 181 -29.12 -0.89 21.58
C ASP A 181 -27.79 -0.44 20.96
N ILE A 182 -26.74 -1.26 21.11
CA ILE A 182 -25.42 -0.97 20.54
C ILE A 182 -25.50 -0.88 19.01
N LEU A 183 -26.24 -1.80 18.37
CA LEU A 183 -26.45 -1.78 16.92
C LEU A 183 -27.16 -0.50 16.47
N ASN A 184 -28.16 -0.03 17.20
CA ASN A 184 -28.85 1.23 16.90
C ASN A 184 -27.92 2.44 17.02
N ARG A 185 -27.08 2.48 18.06
CA ARG A 185 -26.06 3.54 18.24
C ARG A 185 -25.02 3.51 17.12
N MET A 186 -24.59 2.32 16.68
CA MET A 186 -23.73 2.16 15.50
C MET A 186 -24.42 2.68 14.24
N ASN A 187 -25.69 2.36 14.00
CA ASN A 187 -26.41 2.83 12.81
C ASN A 187 -26.59 4.35 12.78
N LEU A 188 -26.88 4.98 13.92
CA LEU A 188 -27.02 6.44 14.04
C LEU A 188 -25.70 7.17 13.75
N SER A 189 -24.57 6.62 14.21
CA SER A 189 -23.23 7.20 13.91
C SER A 189 -22.80 7.07 12.44
N VAL A 190 -23.43 6.17 11.66
CA VAL A 190 -23.13 5.95 10.24
C VAL A 190 -24.08 6.71 9.30
N SER A 191 -25.18 7.29 9.82
CA SER A 191 -26.23 7.93 9.02
C SER A 191 -25.81 9.20 8.23
N GLY A 192 -24.55 9.63 8.33
CA GLY A 192 -23.95 10.67 7.48
C GLY A 192 -23.49 10.20 6.10
N LEU A 193 -23.42 8.88 5.84
CA LEU A 193 -23.02 8.31 4.54
C LEU A 193 -24.22 7.61 3.89
N ARG A 194 -25.12 8.39 3.27
CA ARG A 194 -26.24 7.84 2.50
C ARG A 194 -25.70 6.98 1.34
N ARG A 195 -26.19 5.74 1.22
CA ARG A 195 -26.01 4.89 0.03
C ARG A 195 -26.52 5.65 -1.19
N GLY A 196 -25.67 5.76 -2.21
CA GLY A 196 -26.09 6.21 -3.54
C GLY A 196 -27.20 5.31 -4.07
N LYS A 197 -28.16 5.90 -4.77
CA LYS A 197 -29.45 5.34 -5.18
C LYS A 197 -29.34 4.32 -6.34
N ASP A 198 -28.25 3.58 -6.42
CA ASP A 198 -27.99 2.56 -7.44
C ASP A 198 -28.01 1.17 -6.81
N ASP A 199 -29.18 0.54 -6.84
CA ASP A 199 -29.41 -0.79 -6.28
C ASP A 199 -28.59 -1.89 -6.98
N ILE A 200 -28.20 -1.66 -8.24
CA ILE A 200 -27.45 -2.62 -9.08
C ILE A 200 -25.99 -2.78 -8.62
N LEU A 201 -25.35 -1.71 -8.10
CA LEU A 201 -23.99 -1.81 -7.57
C LEU A 201 -23.95 -2.50 -6.20
N ASN A 202 -25.05 -2.43 -5.44
CA ASN A 202 -25.13 -3.00 -4.09
C ASN A 202 -25.30 -4.52 -4.08
N GLU A 203 -25.88 -5.13 -5.12
CA GLU A 203 -26.00 -6.59 -5.21
C GLU A 203 -24.66 -7.30 -5.46
N GLN A 204 -23.72 -6.67 -6.17
CA GLN A 204 -22.39 -7.26 -6.40
C GLN A 204 -21.56 -7.43 -5.12
N TYR A 205 -21.87 -6.68 -4.06
CA TYR A 205 -21.21 -6.81 -2.76
C TYR A 205 -21.87 -7.84 -1.82
N LYS A 206 -22.99 -8.47 -2.22
CA LYS A 206 -23.66 -9.50 -1.41
C LYS A 206 -23.18 -10.92 -1.69
N ALA A 207 -22.34 -11.12 -2.71
CA ALA A 207 -21.95 -12.46 -3.18
C ALA A 207 -20.57 -12.95 -2.71
N PHE A 208 -19.95 -12.32 -1.70
CA PHE A 208 -18.70 -12.79 -1.09
C PHE A 208 -18.69 -12.60 0.42
#